data_AF-A0A937LKU6-F1
#
_entry.id   AF-A0A937LKU6-F1
#
_cell.length_a   1.000
_cell.length_b   1.000
_cell.length_c   1.000
_cell.angle_alpha   90.00
_cell.angle_beta   90.00
_cell.angle_gamma   90.00
#
_symmetry.space_group_name_H-M   'P 1'
#
loop_
_entity.id
_entity.type
_entity.pdbx_description
1 polymer ?
#
loop_
_entity_poly.entity_id
_entity_poly.type
_entity_poly.pdbx_seq_one_letter_code
_entity_poly.pdbx_strand_id
1 'polypeptide(L)' 'MDNAWRMINTLVSELTSVVIGLAGLGIVAAIVFGGPVFGLDVIGGVTELVEMLSSNGVAGLLVLAILYSLVAK' A
#
# COMPACT_ATOMS: atom_id res chain seq x y z
N MET A 1 21.11 1.55 -23.29
CA MET A 1 19.70 1.21 -22.97
C MET A 1 19.51 1.04 -21.45
N ASP A 2 20.53 0.56 -20.73
CA ASP A 2 20.51 0.39 -19.27
C ASP A 2 20.25 1.67 -18.46
N ASN A 3 20.71 2.83 -18.95
CA ASN A 3 20.46 4.12 -18.29
C ASN A 3 19.00 4.58 -18.36
N ALA A 4 18.30 4.29 -19.46
CA ALA A 4 16.89 4.65 -19.59
C ALA A 4 16.02 3.80 -18.65
N TRP A 5 16.31 2.50 -18.57
CA TRP A 5 15.66 1.59 -17.62
C TRP A 5 15.91 1.98 -16.17
N ARG A 6 17.15 2.35 -15.81
CA ARG A 6 17.48 2.86 -14.48
C ARG A 6 16.71 4.13 -14.13
N MET A 7 16.63 5.09 -15.06
CA MET A 7 15.90 6.33 -14.84
C MET A 7 14.40 6.08 -14.62
N ILE A 8 13.79 5.18 -15.39
CA ILE A 8 12.39 4.79 -15.21
C ILE A 8 12.18 4.13 -13.83
N ASN A 9 13.05 3.20 -13.43
CA ASN A 9 12.96 2.55 -12.14
C ASN A 9 13.09 3.56 -10.98
N THR A 10 13.99 4.53 -11.09
CA THR A 10 14.13 5.61 -10.11
C THR A 10 12.86 6.45 -10.03
N LEU A 11 12.30 6.87 -11.17
CA LEU A 11 11.07 7.67 -11.19
C LEU A 11 9.89 6.91 -10.58
N VAL A 12 9.73 5.63 -10.90
CA VAL A 12 8.67 4.79 -10.31
C VAL A 12 8.88 4.68 -8.80
N SER A 13 10.10 4.41 -8.35
CA SER A 13 10.42 4.30 -6.92
C SER A 13 10.10 5.60 -6.15
N GLU A 14 10.50 6.75 -6.70
CA GLU A 14 10.25 8.06 -6.10
C GLU A 14 8.75 8.40 -6.06
N LEU A 15 8.03 8.14 -7.15
CA LEU A 15 6.57 8.34 -7.19
C LEU A 15 5.84 7.40 -6.23
N THR A 16 6.25 6.14 -6.14
CA THR A 16 5.71 5.19 -5.16
C THR A 16 5.95 5.67 -3.74
N SER A 17 7.15 6.19 -3.43
CA SER A 17 7.45 6.78 -2.12
C SER A 17 6.51 7.93 -1.77
N VAL A 18 6.25 8.84 -2.72
CA VAL A 18 5.29 9.93 -2.54
C VAL A 18 3.88 9.41 -2.29
N VAL A 19 3.41 8.44 -3.08
CA VAL A 19 2.07 7.85 -2.93
C VAL A 19 1.92 7.15 -1.58
N ILE A 20 2.93 6.40 -1.12
CA ILE A 20 2.93 5.78 0.21
C ILE A 20 2.88 6.85 1.31
N GLY A 21 3.64 7.94 1.17
CA GLY A 21 3.58 9.08 2.08
C GLY A 21 2.18 9.71 2.15
N LEU A 22 1.53 9.90 1.00
CA LEU A 22 0.16 10.41 0.93
C LEU A 22 -0.86 9.44 1.55
N ALA A 23 -0.71 8.13 1.33
CA ALA A 23 -1.56 7.12 1.96
C ALA A 23 -1.40 7.15 3.49
N GLY A 24 -0.16 7.23 4.00
CA GLY A 24 0.12 7.37 5.42
C GLY A 24 -0.49 8.63 6.02
N LEU A 25 -0.35 9.78 5.33
CA LEU A 25 -0.99 11.02 5.73
C LEU A 25 -2.52 10.91 5.72
N GLY A 26 -3.10 10.21 4.75
CA GLY A 26 -4.54 9.94 4.68
C GLY A 26 -5.05 9.13 5.88
N ILE A 27 -4.30 8.12 6.32
CA ILE A 27 -4.63 7.34 7.53
C ILE A 27 -4.58 8.24 8.77
N VAL A 28 -3.51 9.01 8.95
CA VAL A 28 -3.37 9.93 10.10
C VAL A 28 -4.49 10.97 10.11
N ALA A 29 -4.80 11.56 8.95
CA ALA A 29 -5.88 12.53 8.82
C ALA A 29 -7.24 11.91 9.15
N ALA A 30 -7.52 10.69 8.67
CA ALA A 30 -8.77 9.99 8.96
C ALA A 30 -8.94 9.70 10.46
N ILE A 31 -7.85 9.39 11.18
CA ILE A 31 -7.87 9.23 12.64
C ILE A 31 -8.21 10.54 13.34
N VAL A 32 -7.61 11.65 12.91
CA VAL A 32 -7.81 12.98 13.54
C VAL A 32 -9.21 13.52 13.28
N PHE A 33 -9.72 13.37 12.05
CA PHE A 33 -11.00 13.94 11.64
C PHE A 33 -12.18 12.96 11.76
N GLY A 34 -11.93 11.70 12.12
CA GLY A 34 -12.97 10.70 12.39
C GLY A 34 -13.70 10.18 11.16
N GLY A 35 -13.07 10.22 9.98
CA GLY A 35 -13.68 9.74 8.74
C GLY A 35 -12.81 9.99 7.50
N PRO A 36 -13.29 9.60 6.30
CA PRO A 36 -12.56 9.79 5.06
C PRO A 36 -12.24 11.27 4.80
N VAL A 37 -11.00 11.55 4.38
CA VAL A 37 -10.52 12.91 4.14
C VAL A 37 -10.23 13.08 2.65
N PHE A 38 -10.66 14.21 2.06
CA PHE A 38 -10.58 14.47 0.62
C PHE A 38 -11.24 13.39 -0.27
N GLY A 39 -12.25 12.68 0.27
CA GLY A 39 -12.91 11.58 -0.43
C GLY A 39 -12.07 10.31 -0.55
N LEU A 40 -10.91 10.26 0.12
CA LEU A 40 -10.04 9.09 0.16
C LEU A 40 -10.27 8.32 1.47
N ASP A 41 -10.86 7.14 1.36
CA ASP A 41 -11.00 6.20 2.47
C ASP A 41 -9.86 5.18 2.48
N VAL A 42 -8.71 5.61 2.97
CA VAL A 42 -7.51 4.76 3.02
C VAL A 42 -7.68 3.62 4.02
N ILE A 43 -8.37 3.85 5.13
CA ILE A 43 -8.59 2.83 6.16
C ILE A 43 -9.55 1.76 5.63
N GLY A 44 -10.67 2.15 5.04
CA GLY A 44 -11.62 1.22 4.42
C GLY A 44 -10.97 0.35 3.35
N GLY A 45 -10.16 0.93 2.47
CA GLY A 45 -9.44 0.17 1.44
C GLY A 45 -8.45 -0.86 2.02
N VAL A 46 -7.74 -0.52 3.11
CA VAL A 46 -6.86 -1.49 3.80
C VAL A 46 -7.68 -2.57 4.50
N THR A 47 -8.77 -2.21 5.17
CA THR A 47 -9.65 -3.18 5.84
C THR A 47 -10.29 -4.16 4.86
N GLU A 48 -10.77 -3.69 3.71
CA GLU A 48 -11.33 -4.54 2.65
C GLU A 48 -10.30 -5.55 2.13
N LEU A 49 -9.06 -5.12 1.88
CA LEU A 49 -7.97 -6.02 1.49
C LEU A 49 -7.70 -7.08 2.57
N VAL A 50 -7.70 -6.69 3.84
CA VAL A 50 -7.52 -7.63 4.96
C VAL A 50 -8.69 -8.61 5.04
N GLU A 51 -9.92 -8.17 4.87
CA GLU A 51 -11.11 -9.03 4.85
C GLU A 51 -11.11 -10.01 3.69
N MET A 52 -10.71 -9.57 2.49
CA MET A 52 -10.51 -10.44 1.33
C MET A 52 -9.46 -11.51 1.61
N LEU A 53 -8.37 -11.17 2.29
CA LEU A 53 -7.32 -12.13 2.61
C LEU A 53 -7.75 -13.07 3.75
N SER A 54 -8.43 -12.55 4.76
CA SER A 54 -8.93 -13.31 5.91
C SER A 54 -10.06 -14.27 5.54
N SER A 55 -10.95 -13.89 4.62
CA SER A 55 -12.07 -14.73 4.15
C SER A 55 -11.58 -15.94 3.35
N ASN A 56 -10.42 -15.84 2.70
CA ASN A 56 -9.73 -16.97 2.07
C ASN A 56 -8.97 -17.87 3.07
N GLY A 57 -9.08 -17.58 4.38
CA GLY A 57 -8.49 -18.37 5.46
C GLY A 57 -6.95 -18.38 5.46
N VAL A 58 -6.37 -19.54 5.73
CA VAL A 58 -4.90 -19.72 5.81
C VAL A 58 -4.20 -19.37 4.50
N ALA A 59 -4.86 -19.54 3.35
CA ALA A 59 -4.30 -19.21 2.05
C ALA A 59 -3.98 -17.72 1.90
N GLY A 60 -4.84 -16.82 2.39
CA GLY A 60 -4.59 -15.38 2.34
C GLY A 60 -3.41 -14.95 3.21
N LEU A 61 -3.27 -15.55 4.40
CA LEU A 61 -2.12 -15.32 5.28
C LEU A 61 -0.81 -15.84 4.69
N LEU A 62 -0.84 -16.97 3.99
CA LEU A 62 0.33 -17.52 3.28
C LEU A 62 0.75 -16.61 2.12
N VAL A 63 -0.21 -16.09 1.34
CA VAL A 63 0.08 -15.12 0.26
C VAL A 63 0.70 -13.85 0.84
N LEU A 64 0.16 -13.32 1.93
CA LEU A 64 0.75 -12.16 2.63
C LEU A 64 2.20 -12.43 3.08
N ALA A 65 2.48 -13.60 3.67
CA ALA A 65 3.82 -13.97 4.08
C ALA A 65 4.79 -14.06 2.90
N ILE A 66 4.34 -14.58 1.75
CA ILE A 66 5.12 -14.63 0.51
C ILE A 66 5.40 -13.23 -0.02
N LEU A 67 4.38 -12.37 -0.12
CA LEU A 67 4.53 -10.99 -0.57
C LEU A 67 5.46 -10.18 0.35
N TYR A 68 5.32 -10.35 1.66
CA TYR A 68 6.21 -9.72 2.64
C TYR A 68 7.65 -10.19 2.47
N SER A 69 7.89 -11.49 2.29
CA SER A 69 9.23 -12.05 2.01
C SER A 69 9.85 -11.50 0.72
N LEU A 70 9.04 -11.20 -0.29
CA LEU A 70 9.50 -10.65 -1.56
C LEU A 70 9.85 -9.16 -1.48
N VAL A 71 9.12 -8.39 -0.67
CA VAL A 71 9.36 -6.95 -0.47
C VAL A 71 10.42 -6.66 0.59
N ALA A 72 10.52 -7.50 1.62
CA ALA A 72 11.51 -7.36 2.69
C ALA A 72 12.93 -7.80 2.28
N LYS A 73 13.14 -8.13 1.00
CA LYS A 73 14.41 -8.57 0.42
C LYS A 73 14.89 -7.58 -0.62
#